data_AF-A0A537AQA2-F1
#
_entry.id   AF-A0A537AQA2-F1
#
_cell.length_a   1.000
_cell.length_b   1.000
_cell.length_c   1.000
_cell.angle_alpha   90.00
_cell.angle_beta   90.00
_cell.angle_gamma   90.00
#
_symmetry.space_group_name_H-M   'P 1'
#
loop_
_entity.id
_entity.type
_entity.pdbx_description
1 polymer ?
#
loop_
_entity_poly.entity_id
_entity_poly.type
_entity_poly.pdbx_seq_one_letter_code
_entity_poly.pdbx_strand_id
1 'polypeptide(L)'
;GQIEIEVTETGLLDATATARENLLGLRDAGVKIALDDFGVGYSSLSHLRDHPISRLKLDRSFTVDCMRDATTLTIVKAVIDMAHSLRLSVTAEGIETQAQQTWMQHLGCDSAQGFLFARPLSAEDFVNEFADRREVGRDKSLMR
;
A
#
# COMPACT_ATOMS: atom_id res chain seq x y z
N GLY A 1 -4.08 -11.86 7.35
CA GLY A 1 -4.92 -11.80 8.54
C GLY A 1 -6.12 -10.91 8.33
N GLN A 2 -6.94 -10.82 9.39
CA GLN A 2 -8.01 -9.82 9.54
C GLN A 2 -7.46 -8.48 10.09
N ILE A 3 -6.19 -8.47 10.51
CA ILE A 3 -5.48 -7.32 11.06
C ILE A 3 -4.23 -7.08 10.21
N GLU A 4 -3.98 -5.80 9.91
CA GLU A 4 -2.77 -5.30 9.26
C GLU A 4 -2.18 -4.18 10.14
N ILE A 5 -0.86 -4.14 10.27
CA ILE A 5 -0.12 -3.08 10.95
C ILE A 5 0.69 -2.35 9.90
N GLU A 6 0.51 -1.04 9.84
CA GLU A 6 1.27 -0.15 8.97
C GLU A 6 2.45 0.42 9.75
N VAL A 7 3.64 0.34 9.17
CA VAL A 7 4.87 0.93 9.71
C VAL A 7 5.41 1.92 8.70
N THR A 8 5.76 3.12 9.14
CA THR A 8 6.35 4.13 8.25
C THR A 8 7.75 3.73 7.84
N GLU A 9 8.22 4.25 6.70
CA GLU A 9 9.57 4.04 6.22
C GLU A 9 10.63 4.39 7.27
N THR A 10 10.57 5.59 7.86
CA THR A 10 11.52 6.02 8.90
C THR A 10 11.47 5.14 10.14
N GLY A 11 10.27 4.74 10.58
CA GLY A 11 10.12 3.84 11.73
C GLY A 11 10.74 2.46 11.49
N LEU A 12 10.75 2.00 10.23
CA LEU A 12 11.40 0.75 9.84
C LEU A 12 12.93 0.89 9.73
N LEU A 13 13.43 2.05 9.28
CA LEU A 13 14.88 2.33 9.20
C LEU A 13 15.53 2.37 10.58
N ASP A 14 14.83 2.97 11.56
CA ASP A 14 15.29 3.07 12.95
C ASP A 14 15.01 1.81 13.78
N ALA A 15 14.50 0.74 13.14
CA ALA A 15 14.07 -0.46 13.83
C ALA A 15 15.26 -1.24 14.41
N THR A 16 15.20 -1.45 15.72
CA THR A 16 16.14 -2.33 16.44
C THR A 16 15.89 -3.80 16.10
N ALA A 17 16.84 -4.68 16.45
CA ALA A 17 16.65 -6.13 16.33
C ALA A 17 15.36 -6.60 17.05
N THR A 18 15.05 -6.01 18.20
CA THR A 18 13.81 -6.28 18.96
C THR A 18 12.55 -5.88 18.18
N ALA A 19 12.56 -4.73 17.51
CA ALA A 19 11.42 -4.33 16.67
C ALA A 19 11.19 -5.34 15.54
N ARG A 20 12.27 -5.83 14.92
CA ARG A 20 12.19 -6.88 13.89
C ARG A 20 11.62 -8.20 14.45
N GLU A 21 12.06 -8.63 15.62
CA GLU A 21 11.54 -9.84 16.29
C GLU A 21 10.04 -9.71 16.61
N ASN A 22 9.60 -8.54 17.07
CA ASN A 22 8.18 -8.27 17.32
C ASN A 22 7.34 -8.35 16.05
N LEU A 23 7.82 -7.76 14.94
CA LEU A 23 7.14 -7.84 13.65
C LEU A 23 7.06 -9.29 13.13
N LEU A 24 8.10 -10.10 13.36
CA LEU A 24 8.08 -11.53 13.03
C LEU A 24 7.04 -12.27 13.87
N GLY A 25 7.00 -12.03 15.19
CA GLY A 25 6.00 -12.63 16.07
C GLY A 25 4.56 -12.28 15.67
N LEU A 26 4.32 -11.01 15.28
CA LEU A 26 3.03 -10.56 14.77
C LEU A 26 2.65 -11.27 13.46
N ARG A 27 3.60 -11.39 12.52
CA ARG A 27 3.39 -12.12 11.27
C ARG A 27 3.05 -13.58 11.54
N ASP A 28 3.77 -14.24 12.44
CA ASP A 28 3.57 -15.64 12.77
C ASP A 28 2.21 -15.86 13.49
N ALA A 29 1.68 -14.83 14.15
CA ALA A 29 0.31 -14.78 14.66
C ALA A 29 -0.76 -14.44 13.58
N GLY A 30 -0.35 -14.28 12.31
CA GLY A 30 -1.24 -14.05 11.16
C GLY A 30 -1.55 -12.58 10.86
N VAL A 31 -0.89 -11.63 11.54
CA VAL A 31 -1.01 -10.19 11.27
C VAL A 31 -0.22 -9.85 9.99
N LYS A 32 -0.82 -9.04 9.11
CA LYS A 32 -0.10 -8.52 7.93
C LYS A 32 0.71 -7.29 8.33
N ILE A 33 1.89 -7.12 7.75
CA ILE A 33 2.70 -5.91 7.94
C ILE A 33 2.75 -5.17 6.60
N ALA A 34 2.45 -3.88 6.61
CA ALA A 34 2.52 -2.99 5.46
C ALA A 34 3.55 -1.89 5.71
N LEU A 35 4.34 -1.56 4.70
CA LEU A 35 5.23 -0.40 4.71
C LEU A 35 4.47 0.81 4.17
N ASP A 36 4.39 1.85 4.98
CA ASP A 36 3.68 3.10 4.70
C ASP A 36 4.61 4.21 4.22
N ASP A 37 4.05 5.20 3.54
CA ASP A 37 4.74 6.38 3.00
C ASP A 37 5.93 6.04 2.07
N PHE A 38 5.87 4.93 1.33
CA PHE A 38 6.99 4.52 0.49
C PHE A 38 7.25 5.56 -0.60
N GLY A 39 8.49 6.07 -0.62
CA GLY A 39 8.99 7.03 -1.60
C GLY A 39 9.07 8.48 -1.12
N VAL A 40 8.60 8.78 0.11
CA VAL A 40 8.77 10.11 0.72
C VAL A 40 10.20 10.30 1.28
N GLY A 41 10.95 9.21 1.46
CA GLY A 41 12.29 9.21 2.07
C GLY A 41 13.33 8.32 1.39
N TYR A 42 14.38 7.98 2.14
CA TYR A 42 15.45 7.08 1.72
C TYR A 42 15.10 5.61 2.01
N SER A 43 14.27 5.01 1.16
CA SER A 43 13.99 3.58 1.25
C SER A 43 15.19 2.77 0.78
N SER A 44 15.91 2.11 1.70
CA SER A 44 16.86 1.08 1.29
C SER A 44 16.13 -0.24 1.01
N LEU A 45 16.28 -0.73 -0.22
CA LEU A 45 15.73 -2.02 -0.68
C LEU A 45 16.13 -3.20 0.22
N SER A 46 17.23 -3.07 0.98
CA SER A 46 17.62 -4.05 1.99
C SER A 46 16.55 -4.22 3.07
N HIS A 47 15.84 -3.17 3.48
CA HIS A 47 14.80 -3.27 4.50
C HIS A 47 13.56 -3.99 3.98
N LEU A 48 13.21 -3.81 2.71
CA LEU A 48 12.12 -4.59 2.09
C LEU A 48 12.43 -6.09 2.11
N ARG A 49 13.70 -6.47 1.93
CA ARG A 49 14.14 -7.87 1.96
C ARG A 49 14.18 -8.45 3.38
N ASP A 50 14.63 -7.67 4.36
CA ASP A 50 15.02 -8.20 5.68
C ASP A 50 13.88 -8.20 6.71
N HIS A 51 12.77 -7.51 6.42
CA HIS A 51 11.59 -7.39 7.29
C HIS A 51 10.39 -8.20 6.77
N PRO A 52 9.48 -8.65 7.67
CA PRO A 52 8.33 -9.49 7.31
C PRO A 52 7.18 -8.70 6.66
N ILE A 53 7.49 -7.89 5.65
CA ILE A 53 6.53 -7.03 4.95
C ILE A 53 5.71 -7.87 3.98
N SER A 54 4.44 -7.51 3.81
CA SER A 54 3.51 -8.15 2.88
C SER A 54 2.83 -7.16 1.91
N ARG A 55 2.93 -5.87 2.21
CA ARG A 55 2.36 -4.79 1.42
C ARG A 55 3.26 -3.56 1.43
N LEU A 56 3.33 -2.88 0.29
CA LEU A 56 3.94 -1.57 0.12
C LEU A 56 2.85 -0.57 -0.24
N LYS A 57 2.80 0.57 0.46
CA LYS A 57 1.86 1.66 0.20
C LYS A 57 2.62 2.80 -0.46
N LEU A 58 2.28 3.09 -1.71
CA LEU A 58 2.85 4.18 -2.48
C LEU A 58 2.21 5.49 -2.04
N ASP A 59 3.03 6.42 -1.55
CA ASP A 59 2.55 7.72 -1.10
C ASP A 59 1.81 8.49 -2.22
N ARG A 60 0.87 9.33 -1.79
CA ARG A 60 0.06 10.18 -2.67
C ARG A 60 0.90 11.00 -3.66
N SER A 61 2.08 11.49 -3.27
CA SER A 61 2.95 12.27 -4.16
C SER A 61 3.24 11.51 -5.46
N PHE A 62 3.57 10.21 -5.38
CA PHE A 62 3.81 9.37 -6.54
C PHE A 62 2.56 9.19 -7.40
N THR A 63 1.40 8.95 -6.78
CA THR A 63 0.12 8.81 -7.49
C THR A 63 -0.21 10.06 -8.30
N VAL A 64 0.06 11.25 -7.74
CA VAL A 64 -0.24 12.53 -8.40
C VAL A 64 0.78 12.85 -9.49
N ASP A 65 2.07 12.64 -9.19
CA ASP A 65 3.16 13.08 -10.06
C ASP A 65 3.40 12.12 -11.24
N CYS A 66 3.13 10.83 -11.10
CA CYS A 66 3.33 9.84 -12.17
C CYS A 66 2.46 10.08 -13.41
N MET A 67 1.36 10.83 -13.29
CA MET A 67 0.51 11.22 -14.41
C MET A 67 1.03 12.44 -15.18
N ARG A 68 2.01 13.16 -14.61
CA ARG A 68 2.48 14.46 -15.12
C ARG A 68 3.97 14.43 -15.48
N ASP A 69 4.73 13.52 -14.87
CA ASP A 69 6.16 13.37 -15.09
C ASP A 69 6.54 11.92 -15.50
N ALA A 70 7.22 11.81 -16.64
CA ALA A 70 7.64 10.52 -17.19
C ALA A 70 8.71 9.82 -16.34
N THR A 71 9.51 10.58 -15.60
CA THR A 71 10.53 10.02 -14.69
C THR A 71 9.83 9.35 -13.51
N THR A 72 8.92 10.06 -12.84
CA THR A 72 8.10 9.52 -11.76
C THR A 72 7.29 8.32 -12.23
N LEU A 73 6.71 8.37 -13.44
CA LEU A 73 6.03 7.21 -14.03
C LEU A 73 6.94 5.97 -14.09
N THR A 74 8.16 6.15 -14.59
CA THR A 74 9.15 5.06 -14.70
C THR A 74 9.52 4.52 -13.32
N ILE A 75 9.69 5.40 -12.33
CA ILE A 75 9.97 5.01 -10.94
C ILE A 75 8.81 4.22 -10.34
N VAL A 76 7.58 4.72 -10.45
CA VAL A 76 6.38 4.02 -9.94
C VAL A 76 6.28 2.62 -10.55
N LYS A 77 6.47 2.50 -11.87
CA LYS A 77 6.42 1.20 -12.54
C LYS A 77 7.51 0.25 -12.02
N ALA A 78 8.75 0.73 -11.90
CA ALA A 78 9.85 -0.06 -11.37
C ALA A 78 9.61 -0.52 -9.93
N VAL A 79 9.04 0.35 -9.09
CA VAL A 79 8.69 0.03 -7.69
C VAL A 79 7.61 -1.05 -7.63
N ILE A 80 6.57 -0.95 -8.45
CA ILE A 80 5.50 -1.97 -8.52
C ILE A 80 6.08 -3.33 -8.94
N ASP A 81 6.87 -3.36 -10.02
CA ASP A 81 7.47 -4.59 -10.53
C ASP A 81 8.44 -5.23 -9.53
N MET A 82 9.20 -4.41 -8.81
CA MET A 82 10.07 -4.84 -7.73
C MET A 82 9.27 -5.42 -6.55
N ALA A 83 8.23 -4.73 -6.09
CA ALA A 83 7.39 -5.19 -5.00
C ALA A 83 6.77 -6.56 -5.32
N HIS A 84 6.26 -6.73 -6.54
CA HIS A 84 5.74 -8.00 -7.03
C HIS A 84 6.81 -9.10 -7.09
N SER A 85 8.03 -8.76 -7.53
CA SER A 85 9.17 -9.69 -7.52
C SER A 85 9.54 -10.17 -6.11
N LEU A 86 9.32 -9.33 -5.11
CA LEU A 86 9.47 -9.65 -3.68
C LEU A 86 8.21 -10.28 -3.07
N ARG A 87 7.17 -10.55 -3.88
CA ARG A 87 5.87 -11.09 -3.45
C ARG A 87 5.11 -10.18 -2.48
N LEU A 88 5.34 -8.87 -2.59
CA LEU A 88 4.62 -7.83 -1.88
C LEU A 88 3.45 -7.35 -2.73
N SER A 89 2.31 -7.08 -2.08
CA SER A 89 1.20 -6.36 -2.73
C SER A 89 1.44 -4.84 -2.67
N VAL A 90 0.89 -4.09 -3.62
CA VAL A 90 1.07 -2.64 -3.71
C VAL A 90 -0.27 -1.93 -3.59
N THR A 91 -0.35 -0.93 -2.70
CA THR A 91 -1.51 -0.04 -2.57
C THR A 91 -1.14 1.37 -2.99
N ALA A 92 -1.87 1.93 -3.94
CA ALA A 92 -1.71 3.34 -4.31
C ALA A 92 -2.54 4.23 -3.38
N GLU A 93 -1.91 5.20 -2.73
CA GLU A 93 -2.59 6.15 -1.86
C GLU A 93 -2.95 7.46 -2.55
N GLY A 94 -3.93 8.16 -1.97
CA GLY A 94 -4.36 9.46 -2.45
C GLY A 94 -5.09 9.44 -3.79
N ILE A 95 -5.78 8.35 -4.14
CA ILE A 95 -6.64 8.30 -5.33
C ILE A 95 -7.87 9.19 -5.12
N GLU A 96 -8.00 10.26 -5.91
CA GLU A 96 -9.11 11.22 -5.83
C GLU A 96 -9.97 11.23 -7.11
N THR A 97 -9.47 10.67 -8.21
CA THR A 97 -10.16 10.67 -9.52
C THR A 97 -10.17 9.29 -10.17
N GLN A 98 -11.19 9.04 -11.00
CA GLN A 98 -11.27 7.80 -11.78
C GLN A 98 -10.05 7.61 -12.69
N ALA A 99 -9.50 8.71 -13.24
CA ALA A 99 -8.31 8.67 -14.07
C ALA A 99 -7.09 8.15 -13.30
N GLN A 100 -6.87 8.62 -12.06
CA GLN A 100 -5.80 8.11 -11.19
C GLN A 100 -5.99 6.62 -10.89
N GLN A 101 -7.20 6.19 -10.55
CA GLN A 101 -7.49 4.78 -10.30
C GLN A 101 -7.14 3.92 -11.53
N THR A 102 -7.68 4.30 -12.69
CA THR A 102 -7.43 3.58 -13.94
C THR A 102 -5.95 3.55 -14.27
N TRP A 103 -5.23 4.65 -14.07
CA TRP A 103 -3.79 4.71 -14.33
C TRP A 103 -3.00 3.76 -13.43
N MET A 104 -3.24 3.77 -12.12
CA MET A 104 -2.55 2.89 -11.17
C MET A 104 -2.90 1.41 -11.40
N GLN A 105 -4.12 1.10 -11.85
CA GLN A 105 -4.50 -0.23 -12.32
C GLN A 105 -3.63 -0.68 -13.50
N HIS A 106 -3.47 0.16 -14.53
CA HIS A 106 -2.66 -0.17 -15.71
C HIS A 106 -1.17 -0.37 -15.37
N LEU A 107 -0.67 0.34 -14.36
CA LEU A 107 0.71 0.15 -13.87
C LEU A 107 0.89 -1.16 -13.11
N GLY A 108 -0.19 -1.79 -12.66
CA GLY A 108 -0.21 -3.06 -11.96
C GLY A 108 -0.36 -2.95 -10.44
N CYS A 109 -0.83 -1.82 -9.89
CA CYS A 109 -1.16 -1.79 -8.46
C CYS A 109 -2.26 -2.80 -8.11
N ASP A 110 -2.21 -3.35 -6.90
CA ASP A 110 -3.13 -4.41 -6.44
C ASP A 110 -4.37 -3.83 -5.75
N SER A 111 -4.21 -2.70 -5.05
CA SER A 111 -5.28 -1.96 -4.38
C SER A 111 -5.06 -0.46 -4.41
N ALA A 112 -6.10 0.29 -4.04
CA ALA A 112 -6.12 1.74 -4.06
C ALA A 112 -6.87 2.29 -2.85
N GLN A 113 -6.40 3.43 -2.33
CA GLN A 113 -7.02 4.17 -1.23
C GLN A 113 -7.05 5.67 -1.56
N GLY A 114 -8.15 6.34 -1.21
CA GLY A 114 -8.26 7.78 -1.34
C GLY A 114 -9.70 8.27 -1.43
N PHE A 115 -9.86 9.59 -1.57
CA PHE A 115 -11.17 10.24 -1.52
C PHE A 115 -12.11 9.90 -2.69
N LEU A 116 -11.61 9.26 -3.75
CA LEU A 116 -12.46 8.68 -4.78
C LEU A 116 -13.41 7.63 -4.19
N PHE A 117 -12.96 6.87 -3.19
CA PHE A 117 -13.75 5.82 -2.55
C PHE A 117 -14.54 6.36 -1.37
N ALA A 118 -13.85 6.97 -0.41
CA ALA A 118 -14.42 7.64 0.74
C ALA A 118 -13.36 8.50 1.44
N ARG A 119 -13.80 9.54 2.14
CA ARG A 119 -12.98 10.18 3.19
C ARG A 119 -12.98 9.29 4.45
N PRO A 120 -12.09 9.50 5.43
CA PRO A 120 -12.20 8.84 6.73
C PRO A 120 -13.62 9.00 7.30
N LEU A 121 -14.24 7.89 7.66
CA LEU A 121 -15.63 7.81 8.10
C LEU A 121 -15.72 7.51 9.59
N SER A 122 -16.83 7.90 10.22
CA SER A 122 -17.21 7.35 11.50
C SER A 122 -17.50 5.84 11.37
N ALA A 123 -17.48 5.10 12.48
CA ALA A 123 -17.82 3.68 12.45
C ALA A 123 -19.27 3.44 11.95
N GLU A 124 -20.20 4.33 12.29
CA GLU A 124 -21.59 4.27 11.86
C GLU A 124 -21.70 4.49 10.34
N ASP A 125 -21.07 5.54 9.82
CA ASP A 125 -21.07 5.82 8.38
C ASP A 125 -20.39 4.71 7.58
N PHE A 126 -19.30 4.13 8.10
CA PHE A 126 -18.62 3.01 7.47
C PHE A 126 -19.53 1.78 7.34
N VAL A 127 -20.27 1.44 8.40
CA VAL A 127 -21.20 0.31 8.38
C VAL A 127 -22.30 0.57 7.35
N ASN A 128 -22.89 1.76 7.36
CA ASN A 128 -23.96 2.13 6.43
C ASN A 128 -23.50 2.13 4.96
N GLU A 129 -22.28 2.58 4.68
CA GLU A 129 -21.77 2.68 3.31
C GLU A 129 -21.21 1.35 2.77
N PHE A 130 -20.55 0.54 3.62
CA PHE A 130 -19.75 -0.60 3.17
C PHE A 130 -20.15 -1.96 3.74
N ALA A 131 -20.75 -2.05 4.94
CA ALA A 131 -20.98 -3.37 5.57
C ALA A 131 -22.03 -4.22 4.85
N ASP A 132 -23.03 -3.58 4.25
CA ASP A 132 -24.07 -4.26 3.46
C ASP A 132 -23.62 -4.58 2.03
N ARG A 133 -22.48 -4.01 1.60
CA ARG A 133 -21.89 -4.20 0.27
C ARG A 133 -20.79 -5.28 0.28
N ARG A 134 -21.05 -6.43 0.90
CA ARG A 134 -20.07 -7.53 1.13
C ARG A 134 -19.35 -8.07 -0.12
N GLU A 135 -19.78 -7.72 -1.32
CA GLU A 135 -19.16 -8.12 -2.59
C GLU A 135 -18.21 -7.06 -3.19
N VAL A 136 -18.27 -5.81 -2.75
CA VAL A 136 -17.57 -4.69 -3.40
C VAL A 136 -16.04 -4.72 -3.18
N GLY A 137 -15.56 -5.41 -2.14
CA GLY A 137 -14.13 -5.58 -1.85
C GLY A 137 -13.51 -6.90 -2.31
N ARG A 138 -14.30 -7.87 -2.80
CA ARG A 138 -13.79 -9.19 -3.25
C ARG A 138 -13.61 -9.31 -4.76
N ASP A 139 -14.32 -8.51 -5.55
CA ASP A 139 -14.34 -8.62 -7.01
C ASP A 139 -13.59 -7.47 -7.74
N LYS A 140 -12.71 -6.77 -7.02
CA LYS A 140 -11.78 -5.81 -7.61
C LYS A 140 -10.35 -6.11 -7.19
N SER A 141 -9.90 -7.33 -7.48
CA SER A 141 -8.52 -7.43 -7.96
C SER A 141 -8.43 -6.44 -9.12
N LEU A 142 -7.51 -5.48 -9.03
CA LEU A 142 -7.25 -4.52 -10.10
C LEU A 142 -6.76 -5.21 -11.40
N MET A 143 -6.62 -6.54 -11.38
CA MET A 143 -6.40 -7.41 -12.54
C MET A 143 -7.72 -8.02 -13.04
N ARG A 144 -8.37 -7.34 -13.97
CA ARG A 144 -8.98 -7.95 -15.15
C ARG A 144 -8.70 -7.06 -16.35
#